data_AF-A0A1M3N7W8-F1
#
_entry.id   AF-A0A1M3N7W8-F1
#
_cell.length_a   1.000
_cell.length_b   1.000
_cell.length_c   1.000
_cell.angle_alpha   90.00
_cell.angle_beta   90.00
_cell.angle_gamma   90.00
#
_symmetry.space_group_name_H-M   'P 1'
#
loop_
_entity.id
_entity.type
_entity.pdbx_description
1 polymer ?
#
loop_
_entity_poly.entity_id
_entity_poly.type
_entity_poly.pdbx_seq_one_letter_code
_entity_poly.pdbx_strand_id
1 'polypeptide(L)'
;MNEALFWDLIGRFDWNETGDDDAVLLPAVTALSRMTVEDIFAFDDLLAEKLYALDTREVCRGIYRGSLDPDNGDDYISADDFLYARCVVVANGKKLFDAVLADPSEAPQELEFEALLYLARMAYERKTGGEYDHLTPLSWESFSNKAGWAPTSATKSGKYTGANIPPGNRRPT
;
A
#
# COMPACT_ATOMS: atom_id res chain seq x y z
N MET A 1 6.31 -16.41 8.57
CA MET A 1 6.09 -16.56 7.12
C MET A 1 7.31 -16.09 6.30
N ASN A 2 7.52 -16.62 5.08
CA ASN A 2 8.50 -16.10 4.12
C ASN A 2 7.82 -15.40 2.94
N GLU A 3 8.59 -14.67 2.13
CA GLU A 3 8.04 -13.87 1.02
C GLU A 3 7.33 -14.72 -0.06
N ALA A 4 7.80 -15.94 -0.34
CA ALA A 4 7.14 -16.81 -1.32
C ALA A 4 5.72 -17.17 -0.89
N LEU A 5 5.52 -17.48 0.39
CA LEU A 5 4.19 -17.80 0.94
C LEU A 5 3.29 -16.55 1.01
N PHE A 6 3.86 -15.37 1.31
CA PHE A 6 3.13 -14.11 1.24
C PHE A 6 2.52 -13.89 -0.15
N TRP A 7 3.31 -14.05 -1.21
CA TRP A 7 2.82 -13.90 -2.58
C TRP A 7 1.85 -15.01 -3.01
N ASP A 8 2.01 -16.24 -2.51
CA ASP A 8 1.01 -17.31 -2.71
C ASP A 8 -0.34 -16.94 -2.09
N LEU A 9 -0.36 -16.31 -0.91
CA LEU A 9 -1.59 -15.85 -0.27
C LEU A 9 -2.26 -14.72 -1.05
N ILE A 10 -1.49 -13.72 -1.52
CA ILE A 10 -2.01 -12.66 -2.39
C ILE A 10 -2.59 -13.25 -3.68
N GLY A 11 -1.93 -14.26 -4.26
CA GLY A 11 -2.39 -14.94 -5.47
C GLY A 11 -3.70 -15.71 -5.33
N ARG A 12 -4.27 -15.80 -4.12
CA ARG A 12 -5.57 -16.46 -3.86
C ARG A 12 -6.76 -15.53 -3.99
N PHE A 13 -6.57 -14.24 -4.24
CA PHE A 13 -7.69 -13.30 -4.39
C PHE A 13 -8.63 -13.74 -5.53
N ASP A 14 -9.92 -13.80 -5.24
CA ASP A 14 -10.93 -14.23 -6.22
C ASP A 14 -11.48 -13.02 -6.98
N TRP A 15 -10.75 -12.61 -8.02
CA TRP A 15 -11.13 -11.47 -8.84
C TRP A 15 -12.43 -11.67 -9.65
N ASN A 16 -13.04 -12.86 -9.64
CA ASN A 16 -14.39 -13.04 -10.19
C ASN A 16 -15.46 -12.35 -9.34
N GLU A 17 -15.16 -12.07 -8.07
CA GLU A 17 -16.03 -11.38 -7.12
C GLU A 17 -15.78 -9.85 -7.10
N THR A 18 -15.20 -9.29 -8.16
CA THR A 18 -14.94 -7.84 -8.28
C THR A 18 -16.21 -7.03 -7.98
N GLY A 19 -16.10 -6.07 -7.06
CA GLY A 19 -17.22 -5.29 -6.53
C GLY A 19 -17.64 -5.69 -5.11
N ASP A 20 -17.13 -6.82 -4.61
CA ASP A 20 -17.23 -7.25 -3.22
C ASP A 20 -15.83 -7.61 -2.69
N ASP A 21 -15.15 -6.63 -2.10
CA ASP A 21 -13.76 -6.79 -1.66
C ASP A 21 -13.61 -7.87 -0.58
N ASP A 22 -14.61 -8.04 0.30
CA ASP A 22 -14.61 -9.10 1.31
C ASP A 22 -14.63 -10.48 0.64
N ALA A 23 -15.44 -10.65 -0.41
CA ALA A 23 -15.49 -11.87 -1.20
C ALA A 23 -14.18 -12.12 -1.98
N VAL A 24 -13.58 -11.08 -2.57
CA VAL A 24 -12.27 -11.15 -3.24
C VAL A 24 -11.19 -11.65 -2.27
N LEU A 25 -11.14 -11.12 -1.05
CA LEU A 25 -10.13 -11.45 -0.05
C LEU A 25 -10.38 -12.79 0.67
N LEU A 26 -11.63 -13.26 0.71
CA LEU A 26 -12.06 -14.41 1.51
C LEU A 26 -11.17 -15.66 1.35
N PRO A 27 -10.71 -16.07 0.15
CA PRO A 27 -9.87 -17.25 0.02
C PRO A 27 -8.51 -17.08 0.71
N ALA A 28 -7.90 -15.90 0.60
CA ALA A 28 -6.62 -15.58 1.26
C ALA A 28 -6.80 -15.47 2.77
N VAL A 29 -7.85 -14.78 3.25
CA VAL A 29 -8.20 -14.70 4.68
C VAL A 29 -8.41 -16.10 5.27
N THR A 30 -9.15 -16.96 4.57
CA THR A 30 -9.41 -18.34 5.00
C THR A 30 -8.13 -19.18 5.07
N ALA A 31 -7.22 -19.00 4.11
CA ALA A 31 -5.94 -19.71 4.09
C ALA A 31 -5.04 -19.22 5.23
N LEU A 32 -4.91 -17.91 5.42
CA LEU A 32 -4.08 -17.29 6.44
C LEU A 32 -4.59 -17.61 7.86
N SER A 33 -5.91 -17.63 8.09
CA SER A 33 -6.48 -17.93 9.42
C SER A 33 -6.21 -19.36 9.90
N ARG A 34 -5.82 -20.26 8.99
CA ARG A 34 -5.42 -21.65 9.32
C ARG A 34 -3.95 -21.78 9.71
N MET A 35 -3.13 -20.74 9.49
CA MET A 35 -1.72 -20.69 9.88
C MET A 35 -1.57 -20.32 11.37
N THR A 36 -0.35 -20.20 11.88
CA THR A 36 -0.12 -19.76 13.27
C THR A 36 -0.36 -18.26 13.42
N VAL A 37 -0.52 -17.76 14.65
CA VAL A 37 -0.67 -16.31 14.90
C VAL A 37 0.58 -15.56 14.44
N GLU A 38 1.76 -16.15 14.67
CA GLU A 38 3.05 -15.59 14.25
C GLU A 38 3.16 -15.48 12.72
N ASP A 39 2.54 -16.40 11.97
CA ASP A 39 2.45 -16.27 10.52
C ASP A 39 1.50 -15.15 10.08
N ILE A 40 0.41 -14.91 10.80
CA ILE A 40 -0.49 -13.78 10.53
C ILE A 40 0.23 -12.45 10.75
N PHE A 41 0.96 -12.31 11.86
CA PHE A 41 1.76 -11.12 12.14
C PHE A 41 2.88 -10.95 11.10
N ALA A 42 3.56 -12.03 10.73
CA ALA A 42 4.59 -11.99 9.69
C ALA A 42 4.02 -11.63 8.30
N PHE A 43 2.77 -12.00 7.99
CA PHE A 43 2.09 -11.55 6.78
C PHE A 43 1.90 -10.02 6.81
N ASP A 44 1.44 -9.49 7.94
CA ASP A 44 1.19 -8.07 8.14
C ASP A 44 2.47 -7.24 8.04
N ASP A 45 3.55 -7.73 8.67
CA ASP A 45 4.88 -7.13 8.57
C ASP A 45 5.37 -7.08 7.12
N LEU A 46 5.21 -8.19 6.37
CA LEU A 46 5.59 -8.24 4.95
C LEU A 46 4.73 -7.31 4.10
N LEU A 47 3.43 -7.21 4.36
CA LEU A 47 2.55 -6.26 3.67
C LEU A 47 3.03 -4.83 3.91
N ALA A 48 3.31 -4.46 5.16
CA ALA A 48 3.83 -3.15 5.52
C ALA A 48 5.18 -2.86 4.84
N GLU A 49 6.08 -3.83 4.78
CA GLU A 49 7.35 -3.71 4.05
C GLU A 49 7.14 -3.43 2.55
N LYS A 50 6.20 -4.12 1.88
CA LYS A 50 5.93 -3.88 0.45
C LYS A 50 5.31 -2.51 0.21
N LEU A 51 4.35 -2.12 1.04
CA LEU A 51 3.74 -0.79 0.94
C LEU A 51 4.77 0.31 1.21
N TYR A 52 5.60 0.16 2.24
CA TYR A 52 6.69 1.10 2.55
C TYR A 52 7.73 1.22 1.42
N ALA A 53 8.07 0.10 0.76
CA ALA A 53 8.97 0.11 -0.39
C ALA A 53 8.39 0.89 -1.59
N LEU A 54 7.07 0.87 -1.77
CA LEU A 54 6.36 1.65 -2.78
C LEU A 54 6.09 3.11 -2.35
N ASP A 55 6.26 3.44 -1.07
CA ASP A 55 6.07 4.79 -0.54
C ASP A 55 7.19 5.74 -0.97
N THR A 56 7.22 6.09 -2.26
CA THR A 56 8.27 6.95 -2.82
C THR A 56 7.69 8.01 -3.73
N ARG A 57 8.45 9.11 -3.84
CA ARG A 57 8.16 10.22 -4.76
C ARG A 57 8.00 9.74 -6.19
N GLU A 58 8.85 8.82 -6.64
CA GLU A 58 8.84 8.31 -8.01
C GLU A 58 7.62 7.43 -8.30
N VAL A 59 7.25 6.55 -7.36
CA VAL A 59 6.01 5.75 -7.47
C VAL A 59 4.77 6.64 -7.45
N CYS A 60 4.74 7.67 -6.59
CA CYS A 60 3.66 8.67 -6.62
C CYS A 60 3.53 9.33 -8.00
N ARG A 61 4.64 9.78 -8.59
CA ARG A 61 4.62 10.37 -9.94
C ARG A 61 4.13 9.37 -10.99
N GLY A 62 4.45 8.08 -10.84
CA GLY A 62 3.94 7.00 -11.69
C GLY A 62 2.43 6.84 -11.62
N ILE A 63 1.90 6.71 -10.40
CA ILE A 63 0.46 6.55 -10.13
C ILE A 63 -0.34 7.76 -10.64
N TYR A 64 0.15 8.98 -10.41
CA TYR A 64 -0.52 10.21 -10.84
C TYR A 64 0.00 10.77 -12.17
N ARG A 65 0.64 9.93 -13.00
CA ARG A 65 1.23 10.38 -14.26
C ARG A 65 0.22 11.13 -15.11
N GLY A 66 0.54 12.39 -15.42
CA GLY A 66 -0.27 13.27 -16.26
C GLY A 66 -1.44 13.94 -15.53
N SER A 67 -1.65 13.69 -14.23
CA SER A 67 -2.70 14.31 -13.42
C SER A 67 -2.16 15.16 -12.27
N LEU A 68 -1.20 14.64 -11.48
CA LEU A 68 -0.58 15.35 -10.36
C LEU A 68 0.92 15.06 -10.31
N ASP A 69 1.71 16.03 -9.84
CA ASP A 69 3.17 15.87 -9.68
C ASP A 69 3.57 16.07 -8.21
N PRO A 70 4.20 15.08 -7.53
CA PRO A 70 4.67 15.25 -6.15
C PRO A 70 5.77 16.32 -5.99
N ASP A 71 6.38 16.79 -7.09
CA ASP A 71 7.30 17.92 -7.12
C ASP A 71 6.62 19.28 -7.39
N ASN A 72 5.32 19.30 -7.70
CA ASN A 72 4.55 20.52 -7.81
C ASN A 72 3.77 20.79 -6.52
N GLY A 73 4.23 21.76 -5.73
CA GLY A 73 3.60 22.05 -4.44
C GLY A 73 2.18 22.63 -4.48
N ASP A 74 1.65 22.94 -5.66
CA ASP A 74 0.24 23.30 -5.87
C ASP A 74 -0.65 22.07 -6.16
N ASP A 75 -0.06 20.90 -6.40
CA ASP A 75 -0.79 19.65 -6.56
C ASP A 75 -0.98 18.97 -5.20
N TYR A 76 -2.24 18.66 -4.87
CA TYR A 76 -2.58 17.93 -3.66
C TYR A 76 -2.59 16.43 -3.94
N ILE A 77 -1.66 15.70 -3.32
CA ILE A 77 -1.64 14.23 -3.34
C ILE A 77 -2.35 13.74 -2.09
N SER A 78 -3.45 12.99 -2.17
CA SER A 78 -4.09 12.44 -0.97
C SER A 78 -3.23 11.33 -0.33
N ALA A 79 -3.12 11.32 1.00
CA ALA A 79 -2.34 10.29 1.70
C ALA A 79 -3.02 8.92 1.56
N ASP A 80 -4.34 8.90 1.72
CA ASP A 80 -5.15 7.70 1.68
C ASP A 80 -5.21 7.15 0.25
N ASP A 81 -5.56 7.98 -0.74
CA ASP A 81 -5.64 7.54 -2.15
C ASP A 81 -4.30 6.98 -2.64
N PHE A 82 -3.16 7.59 -2.25
CA PHE A 82 -1.84 7.06 -2.60
C PHE A 82 -1.53 5.73 -1.89
N LEU A 83 -1.96 5.55 -0.64
CA LEU A 83 -1.85 4.28 0.07
C LEU A 83 -2.68 3.19 -0.62
N TYR A 84 -3.92 3.50 -1.01
CA TYR A 84 -4.83 2.54 -1.60
C TYR A 84 -4.41 2.17 -3.03
N ALA A 85 -3.86 3.11 -3.78
CA ALA A 85 -3.25 2.82 -5.08
C ALA A 85 -2.01 1.91 -4.94
N ARG A 86 -1.18 2.08 -3.89
CA ARG A 86 -0.08 1.13 -3.59
C ARG A 86 -0.61 -0.25 -3.22
N CYS A 87 -1.77 -0.35 -2.57
CA CYS A 87 -2.42 -1.63 -2.29
C CYS A 87 -2.79 -2.36 -3.58
N VAL A 88 -3.24 -1.67 -4.64
CA VAL A 88 -3.51 -2.27 -5.96
C VAL A 88 -2.25 -2.93 -6.53
N VAL A 89 -1.09 -2.26 -6.42
CA VAL A 89 0.18 -2.79 -6.92
C VAL A 89 0.51 -4.12 -6.23
N VAL A 90 0.38 -4.19 -4.91
CA VAL A 90 0.63 -5.41 -4.12
C VAL A 90 -0.42 -6.48 -4.42
N ALA A 91 -1.70 -6.12 -4.48
CA ALA A 91 -2.81 -7.06 -4.72
C ALA A 91 -2.74 -7.76 -6.09
N ASN A 92 -2.15 -7.11 -7.09
CA ASN A 92 -1.89 -7.70 -8.41
C ASN A 92 -0.62 -8.58 -8.45
N GLY A 93 0.01 -8.78 -7.30
CA GLY A 93 1.04 -9.77 -7.06
C GLY A 93 2.45 -9.34 -7.43
N LYS A 94 3.39 -10.26 -7.15
CA LYS A 94 4.84 -10.00 -7.19
C LYS A 94 5.32 -9.42 -8.52
N LYS A 95 4.78 -9.89 -9.64
CA LYS A 95 5.22 -9.46 -10.97
C LYS A 95 4.99 -7.97 -11.19
N LEU A 96 3.81 -7.46 -10.81
CA LEU A 96 3.52 -6.03 -10.94
C LEU A 96 4.32 -5.23 -9.92
N PHE A 97 4.41 -5.71 -8.67
CA PHE A 97 5.23 -5.09 -7.64
C PHE A 97 6.68 -4.87 -8.10
N ASP A 98 7.33 -5.92 -8.60
CA ASP A 98 8.70 -5.83 -9.11
C ASP A 98 8.81 -4.88 -10.32
N ALA A 99 7.80 -4.89 -11.22
CA ALA A 99 7.77 -4.02 -12.39
C ALA A 99 7.68 -2.54 -11.99
N VAL A 100 6.82 -2.19 -11.04
CA VAL A 100 6.66 -0.82 -10.54
C VAL A 100 7.90 -0.32 -9.80
N LEU A 101 8.58 -1.19 -9.05
CA LEU A 101 9.84 -0.84 -8.41
C LEU A 101 10.95 -0.56 -9.44
N ALA A 102 10.95 -1.26 -10.57
CA ALA A 102 11.92 -1.06 -11.65
C ALA A 102 11.58 0.15 -12.53
N ASP A 103 10.30 0.33 -12.83
CA ASP A 103 9.75 1.41 -13.63
C ASP A 103 8.40 1.87 -13.04
N PRO A 104 8.38 2.97 -12.27
CA PRO A 104 7.16 3.53 -11.70
C PRO A 104 6.05 3.82 -12.70
N SER A 105 6.35 3.95 -13.99
CA SER A 105 5.35 4.17 -15.03
C SER A 105 4.45 2.95 -15.29
N GLU A 106 4.84 1.76 -14.81
CA GLU A 106 4.01 0.55 -14.83
C GLU A 106 2.90 0.56 -13.76
N ALA A 107 2.87 1.56 -12.87
CA ALA A 107 1.85 1.63 -11.82
C ALA A 107 0.45 1.86 -12.41
N PRO A 108 -0.58 1.08 -11.98
CA PRO A 108 -1.95 1.33 -12.38
C PRO A 108 -2.42 2.72 -11.94
N GLN A 109 -3.25 3.36 -12.76
CA GLN A 109 -3.86 4.66 -12.47
C GLN A 109 -5.36 4.45 -12.20
N GLU A 110 -5.95 5.34 -11.41
CA GLU A 110 -7.40 5.38 -11.16
C GLU A 110 -7.99 4.09 -10.55
N LEU A 111 -7.18 3.34 -9.80
CA LEU A 111 -7.60 2.15 -9.06
C LEU A 111 -7.20 2.28 -7.59
N GLU A 112 -7.99 1.66 -6.72
CA GLU A 112 -7.77 1.61 -5.28
C GLU A 112 -8.18 0.25 -4.73
N PHE A 113 -7.58 -0.17 -3.61
CA PHE A 113 -7.90 -1.44 -2.96
C PHE A 113 -7.57 -1.38 -1.46
N GLU A 114 -8.22 -0.45 -0.74
CA GLU A 114 -8.05 -0.26 0.72
C GLU A 114 -8.20 -1.58 1.49
N ALA A 115 -9.12 -2.45 1.06
CA ALA A 115 -9.49 -3.69 1.75
C ALA A 115 -8.29 -4.59 2.10
N LEU A 116 -7.21 -4.55 1.30
CA LEU A 116 -5.98 -5.30 1.55
C LEU A 116 -5.39 -5.04 2.94
N LEU A 117 -5.50 -3.82 3.45
CA LEU A 117 -4.97 -3.42 4.76
C LEU A 117 -5.62 -4.18 5.92
N TYR A 118 -6.80 -4.76 5.71
CA TYR A 118 -7.56 -5.44 6.76
C TYR A 118 -7.37 -6.96 6.76
N LEU A 119 -6.65 -7.53 5.78
CA LEU A 119 -6.55 -8.98 5.57
C LEU A 119 -5.98 -9.71 6.80
N ALA A 120 -4.87 -9.22 7.37
CA ALA A 120 -4.25 -9.82 8.54
C ALA A 120 -5.18 -9.82 9.77
N ARG A 121 -5.83 -8.68 10.02
CA ARG A 121 -6.85 -8.54 11.08
C ARG A 121 -8.00 -9.53 10.88
N MET A 122 -8.59 -9.59 9.68
CA MET A 122 -9.69 -10.52 9.38
C MET A 122 -9.28 -11.97 9.62
N ALA A 123 -8.05 -12.35 9.21
CA ALA A 123 -7.54 -13.70 9.42
C ALA A 123 -7.32 -14.01 10.92
N TYR A 124 -6.80 -13.05 11.68
CA TYR A 124 -6.60 -13.18 13.12
C TYR A 124 -7.92 -13.33 13.87
N GLU A 125 -8.86 -12.41 13.67
CA GLU A 125 -10.17 -12.42 14.33
C GLU A 125 -10.92 -13.71 14.00
N ARG A 126 -10.84 -14.19 12.76
CA ARG A 126 -11.42 -15.49 12.37
C ARG A 126 -10.76 -16.67 13.08
N LYS A 127 -9.45 -16.61 13.32
CA LYS A 127 -8.68 -17.68 13.97
C LYS A 127 -8.94 -17.73 15.48
N THR A 128 -8.94 -16.58 16.13
CA THR A 128 -8.87 -16.47 17.60
C THR A 128 -10.21 -16.07 18.22
N GLY A 129 -11.09 -15.40 17.47
CA GLY A 129 -12.28 -14.73 17.98
C GLY A 129 -11.98 -13.47 18.81
N GLY A 130 -10.71 -13.03 18.87
CA GLY A 130 -10.27 -11.87 19.64
C GLY A 130 -9.83 -10.70 18.76
N GLU A 131 -9.64 -9.54 19.38
CA GLU A 131 -9.21 -8.31 18.70
C GLU A 131 -7.75 -8.37 18.25
N TYR A 132 -7.47 -7.82 17.07
CA TYR A 132 -6.13 -7.72 16.50
C TYR A 132 -5.40 -6.48 17.04
N ASP A 133 -4.23 -6.67 17.65
CA ASP A 133 -3.44 -5.60 18.30
C ASP A 133 -1.97 -5.56 17.86
N HIS A 134 -1.58 -6.35 16.85
CA HIS A 134 -0.21 -6.36 16.33
C HIS A 134 0.12 -5.02 15.66
N LEU A 135 1.35 -4.56 15.90
CA LEU A 135 1.91 -3.36 15.30
C LEU A 135 3.11 -3.75 14.45
N THR A 136 3.04 -3.41 13.17
CA THR A 136 4.11 -3.68 12.22
C THR A 136 5.35 -2.80 12.51
N PRO A 137 6.57 -3.31 12.27
CA PRO A 137 7.80 -2.53 12.47
C PRO A 137 7.92 -1.29 11.58
N LEU A 138 7.30 -1.32 10.40
CA LEU A 138 7.24 -0.22 9.45
C LEU A 138 5.80 0.26 9.32
N SER A 139 5.60 1.57 9.28
CA SER A 139 4.29 2.11 8.94
C SER A 139 4.06 1.98 7.43
N TRP A 140 2.92 1.44 7.02
CA TRP A 140 2.51 1.48 5.60
C TRP A 140 2.00 2.85 5.15
N GLU A 141 1.67 3.72 6.11
CA GLU A 141 1.08 5.03 5.88
C GLU A 141 1.91 5.84 4.88
N SER A 142 1.23 6.59 4.03
CA SER A 142 1.88 7.41 3.01
C SER A 142 2.84 8.42 3.66
N PHE A 143 3.97 8.65 2.98
CA PHE A 143 5.04 9.56 3.41
C PHE A 143 5.78 9.12 4.68
N SER A 144 5.65 7.86 5.10
CA SER A 144 6.41 7.27 6.21
C SER A 144 7.85 6.94 5.80
N ASN A 145 8.10 6.59 4.54
CA ASN A 145 9.43 6.37 3.97
C ASN A 145 10.13 7.69 3.67
N LYS A 146 10.70 8.30 4.72
CA LYS A 146 11.36 9.61 4.63
C LYS A 146 12.47 9.67 3.58
N ALA A 147 13.18 8.56 3.36
CA ALA A 147 14.22 8.48 2.34
C ALA A 147 13.63 8.50 0.92
N GLY A 148 12.56 7.72 0.68
CA GLY A 148 11.84 7.67 -0.60
C GLY A 148 11.18 8.98 -1.02
N TRP A 149 11.07 9.92 -0.08
CA TRP A 149 10.37 11.19 -0.24
C TRP A 149 11.25 12.44 -0.18
N ALA A 150 12.57 12.26 -0.03
CA ALA A 150 13.53 13.36 0.00
C ALA A 150 13.34 14.31 -1.20
N PRO A 151 13.42 15.65 -1.00
CA PRO A 151 13.34 16.61 -2.09
C PRO A 151 14.44 16.42 -3.13
N THR A 152 14.12 16.75 -4.37
CA THR A 152 15.07 16.82 -5.49
C THR A 152 15.26 18.28 -5.92
N SER A 153 16.14 18.52 -6.88
CA SER A 153 16.26 19.85 -7.50
C SER A 153 15.02 20.27 -8.30
N ALA A 154 14.12 19.33 -8.62
CA ALA A 154 12.87 19.62 -9.32
C ALA A 154 11.73 20.02 -8.37
N THR A 155 11.87 19.75 -7.07
CA THR A 155 10.83 19.99 -6.07
C THR A 155 10.55 21.48 -5.90
N LYS A 156 9.29 21.89 -6.10
CA LYS A 156 8.82 23.26 -5.96
C LYS A 156 7.82 23.36 -4.81
N SER A 157 7.98 24.38 -3.97
CA SER A 157 6.97 24.75 -2.98
C SER A 157 5.72 25.33 -3.66
N GLY A 158 4.58 25.17 -3.00
CA GLY A 158 3.27 25.69 -3.41
C GLY A 158 2.24 25.59 -2.30
N LYS A 159 0.96 25.80 -2.65
CA LYS A 159 -0.19 25.93 -1.74
C LYS A 159 -0.34 24.78 -0.73
N TYR A 160 0.04 23.56 -1.11
CA TYR A 160 -0.14 22.35 -0.30
C TYR A 160 1.17 21.83 0.31
N THR A 161 2.26 22.60 0.24
CA THR A 161 3.55 22.23 0.84
C THR A 161 3.82 22.93 2.17
N GLY A 162 4.51 22.24 3.09
CA GLY A 162 5.03 22.80 4.35
C GLY A 162 6.54 23.08 4.30
N ALA A 163 7.10 23.59 5.40
CA ALA A 163 8.54 23.91 5.52
C ALA A 163 9.47 22.71 5.33
N ASN A 164 8.96 21.50 5.57
CA ASN A 164 9.65 20.23 5.34
C ASN A 164 8.91 19.54 4.19
N ILE A 165 9.34 19.75 2.95
CA ILE A 165 8.86 18.95 1.82
C ILE A 165 9.42 17.53 2.04
N PRO A 166 8.58 16.55 2.40
CA PRO A 166 7.59 15.92 1.52
C PRO A 166 6.15 16.39 1.77
N PRO A 167 5.11 15.93 1.04
CA PRO A 167 3.76 16.50 1.15
C PRO A 167 3.21 16.23 2.56
N GLY A 168 3.41 17.18 3.46
CA GLY A 168 2.65 17.30 4.68
C GLY A 168 1.25 17.75 4.30
N ASN A 169 0.45 16.80 3.83
CA ASN A 169 -0.91 16.99 3.37
C ASN A 169 -1.75 17.72 4.40
N ARG A 170 -1.86 19.03 4.23
CA ARG A 170 -3.06 19.73 4.70
C ARG A 170 -4.10 19.52 3.62
N ARG A 171 -5.09 18.67 3.92
CA ARG A 171 -6.30 18.55 3.13
C ARG A 171 -6.79 19.98 2.81
N PRO A 172 -7.07 20.33 1.54
CA PRO A 172 -7.68 21.60 1.23
C PRO A 172 -8.97 21.72 2.05
N THR A 173 -9.05 22.73 2.92
CA THR A 173 -10.28 23.11 3.63
C THR A 173 -11.19 23.89 2.70
#